data_AF-W5SPZ8-F1
#
_entry.id   AF-W5SPZ8-F1
#
_cell.length_a   1.000
_cell.length_b   1.000
_cell.length_c   1.000
_cell.angle_alpha   90.00
_cell.angle_beta   90.00
_cell.angle_gamma   90.00
#
_symmetry.space_group_name_H-M   'P 1'
#
loop_
_entity.id
_entity.type
_entity.pdbx_description
1 polymer ?
#
loop_
_entity_poly.entity_id
_entity_poly.type
_entity_poly.pdbx_seq_one_letter_code
_entity_poly.pdbx_strand_id
1 'polypeptide(L)'
;MVLKRLNLKRRYLMVKVKVKNYILFFLLLSMGCNNTDTGRFQDVALALSKGNLLGKSLVKMDLLTEGLLIEEGLFEKDVLKRELVEVDGGKSDLKKGTGENSVVKVDVGSKKVDAELEDDIELKIQNLLDEFKLSDQQRAIIMDLKCVLTDPSIGNDEGYKTYSREEFYDLLNHTGNANSSLMSKVTFVDSMTAYIMPIFYELREIEGFIEHMEDGERKQAFGDKLTLKLQRYQLGLKGCFTVQKDDSVYIRLLSNLYTYGNLLKGWFRDIKDDDASISEFEKIYAEMSVDEQEIIDYMRSVAMKNYTGFMKDRRYLYNHDEIGSYRLLVEFGATRLKKICDVLKVIVEARVAVANIKDRSSVLYLGLSGPLYHYMNGFAAYLKGVFNLSSSVDEMYTKILDSFDGDKFNLYNMVHVKERALAIIESEKEHGVI
;
A
#
# COMPACT_ATOMS: atom_id res chain seq x y z
N MET A 1 -53.72 38.80 3.06
CA MET A 1 -53.53 38.28 1.69
C MET A 1 -52.66 37.04 1.80
N VAL A 2 -53.26 35.87 1.56
CA VAL A 2 -52.80 34.55 1.99
C VAL A 2 -51.76 33.99 1.01
N LEU A 3 -50.53 33.71 1.47
CA LEU A 3 -49.54 32.96 0.70
C LEU A 3 -49.78 31.45 0.86
N LYS A 4 -50.20 30.81 -0.24
CA LYS A 4 -50.39 29.36 -0.38
C LYS A 4 -49.05 28.63 -0.36
N ARG A 5 -48.92 27.62 0.51
CA ARG A 5 -47.87 26.58 0.47
C ARG A 5 -48.14 25.62 -0.69
N LEU A 6 -47.17 25.44 -1.58
CA LEU A 6 -47.13 24.39 -2.60
C LEU A 6 -46.55 23.11 -1.98
N ASN A 7 -47.32 22.03 -2.04
CA ASN A 7 -47.03 20.73 -1.44
C ASN A 7 -46.68 19.77 -2.60
N LEU A 8 -45.39 19.49 -2.84
CA LEU A 8 -44.95 18.55 -3.89
C LEU A 8 -44.89 17.12 -3.32
N LYS A 9 -45.92 16.33 -3.59
CA LYS A 9 -45.97 14.88 -3.34
C LYS A 9 -45.11 14.15 -4.39
N ARG A 10 -43.90 13.70 -4.06
CA ARG A 10 -43.18 12.70 -4.87
C ARG A 10 -43.76 11.31 -4.56
N ARG A 11 -44.35 10.65 -5.56
CA ARG A 11 -44.72 9.23 -5.51
C ARG A 11 -43.53 8.42 -6.03
N TYR A 12 -42.96 7.54 -5.21
CA TYR A 12 -42.00 6.54 -5.68
C TYR A 12 -42.75 5.31 -6.18
N LEU A 13 -42.48 4.91 -7.41
CA LEU A 13 -42.95 3.66 -8.00
C LEU A 13 -41.99 2.54 -7.56
N MET A 14 -42.37 1.73 -6.58
CA MET A 14 -41.62 0.49 -6.25
C MET A 14 -41.97 -0.58 -7.29
N VAL A 15 -41.06 -0.83 -8.23
CA VAL A 15 -41.12 -2.03 -9.09
C VAL A 15 -40.35 -3.15 -8.41
N LYS A 16 -41.06 -4.17 -7.91
CA LYS A 16 -40.45 -5.43 -7.46
C LYS A 16 -40.03 -6.23 -8.69
N VAL A 17 -38.74 -6.20 -9.04
CA VAL A 17 -38.17 -7.10 -10.05
C VAL A 17 -37.63 -8.33 -9.33
N LYS A 18 -38.16 -9.51 -9.69
CA LYS A 18 -37.64 -10.80 -9.21
C LYS A 18 -36.29 -11.08 -9.88
N VAL A 19 -35.29 -11.30 -9.05
CA VAL A 19 -33.88 -11.52 -9.39
C VAL A 19 -33.70 -12.83 -10.16
N LYS A 20 -33.51 -12.76 -11.49
CA LYS A 20 -32.69 -13.68 -12.30
C LYS A 20 -32.22 -12.92 -13.56
N ASN A 21 -30.90 -12.71 -13.69
CA ASN A 21 -30.17 -12.09 -14.82
C ASN A 21 -29.75 -10.61 -14.68
N TYR A 22 -28.78 -10.34 -13.81
CA TYR A 22 -27.97 -9.11 -13.83
C TYR A 22 -27.12 -8.98 -15.11
N ILE A 23 -26.75 -10.09 -15.75
CA ILE A 23 -25.92 -10.10 -16.97
C ILE A 23 -26.61 -9.38 -18.14
N LEU A 24 -27.93 -9.55 -18.29
CA LEU A 24 -28.68 -8.89 -19.36
C LEU A 24 -28.85 -7.39 -19.10
N PHE A 25 -28.93 -6.98 -17.83
CA PHE A 25 -29.01 -5.57 -17.44
C PHE A 25 -27.67 -4.85 -17.69
N PHE A 26 -26.54 -5.49 -17.39
CA PHE A 26 -25.20 -4.95 -17.69
C PHE A 26 -24.90 -4.90 -19.20
N LEU A 27 -25.38 -5.89 -19.99
CA LEU A 27 -25.26 -5.88 -21.45
C LEU A 27 -26.10 -4.78 -22.12
N LEU A 28 -27.24 -4.40 -21.53
CA LEU A 28 -28.06 -3.29 -22.03
C LEU A 28 -27.49 -1.93 -21.63
N LEU A 29 -26.80 -1.85 -20.48
CA LEU A 29 -26.09 -0.64 -20.05
C LEU A 29 -24.84 -0.35 -20.90
N SER A 30 -24.14 -1.37 -21.41
CA SER A 30 -22.99 -1.17 -22.31
C SER A 30 -23.38 -0.74 -23.72
N MET A 31 -24.62 -1.02 -24.17
CA MET A 31 -25.15 -0.54 -25.46
C MET A 31 -25.75 0.87 -25.41
N GLY A 32 -25.95 1.45 -24.22
CA GLY A 32 -26.65 2.73 -24.04
C GLY A 32 -25.77 3.98 -23.94
N CYS A 33 -24.45 3.85 -23.82
CA CYS A 33 -23.54 5.00 -23.68
C CYS A 33 -22.97 5.42 -25.04
N ASN A 34 -23.73 6.22 -25.77
CA ASN A 34 -23.24 7.02 -26.89
C ASN A 34 -22.58 8.29 -26.34
N ASN A 35 -21.25 8.33 -26.29
CA ASN A 35 -20.47 9.56 -26.28
C ASN A 35 -19.33 9.42 -27.29
N THR A 36 -19.10 10.50 -28.02
CA THR A 36 -18.39 10.62 -29.28
C THR A 36 -16.89 10.38 -29.16
N ASP A 37 -16.39 9.15 -29.36
CA ASP A 37 -15.06 8.88 -29.95
C ASP A 37 -14.78 7.37 -30.24
N THR A 38 -15.68 6.66 -30.93
CA THR A 38 -15.61 5.19 -31.04
C THR A 38 -14.90 4.64 -32.29
N GLY A 39 -14.24 5.48 -33.08
CA GLY A 39 -13.60 5.04 -34.33
C GLY A 39 -12.51 3.98 -34.15
N ARG A 40 -11.70 4.06 -33.09
CA ARG A 40 -10.52 3.18 -32.92
C ARG A 40 -10.79 1.85 -32.20
N PHE A 41 -11.80 1.79 -31.34
CA PHE A 41 -12.09 0.59 -30.55
C PHE A 41 -12.92 -0.46 -31.32
N GLN A 42 -13.77 -0.01 -32.24
CA GLN A 42 -14.51 -0.93 -33.13
C GLN A 42 -13.57 -1.66 -34.08
N ASP A 43 -12.51 -1.01 -34.56
CA ASP A 43 -11.56 -1.61 -35.49
C ASP A 43 -10.72 -2.74 -34.85
N VAL A 44 -10.35 -2.62 -33.58
CA VAL A 44 -9.61 -3.67 -32.85
C VAL A 44 -10.50 -4.89 -32.57
N ALA A 45 -11.74 -4.67 -32.13
CA ALA A 45 -12.70 -5.76 -31.91
C ALA A 45 -13.09 -6.46 -33.23
N LEU A 46 -13.19 -5.72 -34.33
CA LEU A 46 -13.57 -6.21 -35.65
C LEU A 46 -12.40 -6.86 -36.40
N ALA A 47 -11.16 -6.47 -36.12
CA ALA A 47 -9.96 -7.18 -36.58
C ALA A 47 -9.81 -8.55 -35.88
N LEU A 48 -10.12 -8.61 -34.57
CA LEU A 48 -10.09 -9.85 -33.79
C LEU A 48 -11.21 -10.83 -34.18
N SER A 49 -12.37 -10.34 -34.64
CA SER A 49 -13.49 -11.20 -35.07
C SER A 49 -13.35 -11.75 -36.49
N LYS A 50 -12.44 -11.20 -37.31
CA LYS A 50 -12.24 -11.60 -38.72
C LYS A 50 -11.14 -12.66 -38.91
N GLY A 51 -10.39 -13.00 -37.86
CA GLY A 51 -9.51 -14.17 -37.85
C GLY A 51 -10.32 -15.46 -37.75
N ASN A 52 -10.33 -16.27 -38.81
CA ASN A 52 -10.96 -17.59 -38.84
C ASN A 52 -10.36 -18.52 -37.76
N LEU A 53 -10.98 -18.58 -36.58
CA LEU A 53 -10.75 -19.61 -35.56
C LEU A 53 -12.10 -20.08 -34.99
N LEU A 54 -12.96 -20.61 -35.87
CA LEU A 54 -14.10 -21.42 -35.48
C LEU A 54 -13.64 -22.86 -35.22
N GLY A 55 -13.03 -23.08 -34.06
CA GLY A 55 -12.75 -24.39 -33.48
C GLY A 55 -13.34 -24.45 -32.08
N LYS A 56 -14.45 -25.17 -31.95
CA LYS A 56 -15.23 -25.36 -30.71
C LYS A 56 -14.33 -25.74 -29.52
N SER A 57 -14.19 -24.85 -28.55
CA SER A 57 -13.88 -25.23 -27.17
C SER A 57 -14.27 -24.10 -26.21
N LEU A 58 -15.49 -24.18 -25.69
CA LEU A 58 -15.92 -23.43 -24.50
C LEU A 58 -15.32 -24.15 -23.29
N VAL A 59 -14.00 -23.99 -23.09
CA VAL A 59 -13.38 -24.34 -21.80
C VAL A 59 -13.80 -23.26 -20.82
N LYS A 60 -14.37 -23.69 -19.69
CA LYS A 60 -14.62 -22.85 -18.52
C LYS A 60 -13.38 -21.99 -18.25
N MET A 61 -13.56 -20.67 -18.25
CA MET A 61 -12.60 -19.76 -17.63
C MET A 61 -12.64 -20.01 -16.12
N ASP A 62 -11.81 -20.94 -15.64
CA ASP A 62 -11.37 -20.94 -14.26
C ASP A 62 -10.51 -19.68 -14.08
N LEU A 63 -11.17 -18.59 -13.69
CA LEU A 63 -10.55 -17.33 -13.32
C LEU A 63 -9.57 -17.62 -12.19
N LEU A 64 -8.29 -17.32 -12.45
CA LEU A 64 -7.16 -17.27 -11.52
C LEU A 64 -7.42 -16.25 -10.41
N THR A 65 -8.37 -16.57 -9.55
CA THR A 65 -8.66 -15.82 -8.32
C THR A 65 -7.71 -16.27 -7.21
N GLU A 66 -7.09 -17.45 -7.34
CA GLU A 66 -6.17 -18.01 -6.34
C GLU A 66 -4.73 -17.50 -6.44
N GLY A 67 -4.32 -16.90 -7.57
CA GLY A 67 -2.95 -16.38 -7.76
C GLY A 67 -2.80 -14.87 -7.61
N LEU A 68 -3.92 -14.14 -7.40
CA LEU A 68 -3.98 -12.67 -7.37
C LEU A 68 -4.68 -12.15 -6.11
N LEU A 69 -4.69 -12.95 -5.03
CA LEU A 69 -4.97 -12.47 -3.70
C LEU A 69 -3.81 -11.58 -3.25
N ILE A 70 -3.91 -10.29 -3.58
CA ILE A 70 -3.14 -9.24 -2.93
C ILE A 70 -3.67 -9.15 -1.50
N GLU A 71 -3.22 -10.05 -0.62
CA GLU A 71 -3.40 -9.87 0.81
C GLU A 71 -2.46 -8.73 1.26
N GLU A 72 -3.04 -7.57 1.54
CA GLU A 72 -2.32 -6.36 1.96
C GLU A 72 -1.46 -6.52 3.23
N GLY A 73 -1.50 -7.68 3.91
CA GLY A 73 -0.91 -7.88 5.24
C GLY A 73 0.14 -8.98 5.42
N LEU A 74 0.58 -9.70 4.38
CA LEU A 74 1.49 -10.86 4.57
C LEU A 74 2.98 -10.60 4.32
N PHE A 75 3.36 -9.57 3.55
CA PHE A 75 4.76 -9.38 3.12
C PHE A 75 5.66 -8.64 4.13
N GLU A 76 5.09 -8.01 5.18
CA GLU A 76 5.88 -7.25 6.16
C GLU A 76 6.74 -8.13 7.10
N LYS A 77 6.46 -9.45 7.18
CA LYS A 77 7.11 -10.33 8.15
C LYS A 77 8.43 -10.94 7.68
N ASP A 78 8.66 -11.08 6.37
CA ASP A 78 9.77 -11.89 5.86
C ASP A 78 11.01 -11.07 5.43
N VAL A 79 10.87 -9.74 5.28
CA VAL A 79 12.01 -8.86 4.94
C VAL A 79 12.91 -8.56 6.16
N LEU A 80 12.38 -8.62 7.39
CA LEU A 80 13.14 -8.29 8.62
C LEU A 80 14.03 -9.42 9.17
N LYS A 81 14.19 -10.55 8.46
CA LYS A 81 14.96 -11.72 8.97
C LYS A 81 16.34 -11.96 8.35
N ARG A 82 16.85 -11.07 7.49
CA ARG A 82 18.22 -11.20 6.95
C ARG A 82 19.06 -9.97 7.32
N GLU A 83 19.73 -10.03 8.45
CA GLU A 83 21.14 -9.60 8.66
C GLU A 83 21.46 -9.52 10.16
N LEU A 84 21.87 -10.64 10.73
CA LEU A 84 22.78 -10.70 11.87
C LEU A 84 23.68 -11.92 11.63
N VAL A 85 24.72 -11.73 10.82
CA VAL A 85 25.86 -12.64 10.79
C VAL A 85 26.95 -11.97 11.61
N GLU A 86 27.15 -12.48 12.81
CA GLU A 86 28.29 -12.18 13.67
C GLU A 86 29.58 -12.54 12.92
N VAL A 87 30.45 -11.54 12.70
CA VAL A 87 31.83 -11.76 12.26
C VAL A 87 32.69 -11.96 13.49
N ASP A 88 33.08 -13.21 13.71
CA ASP A 88 33.97 -13.64 14.78
C ASP A 88 35.41 -13.14 14.53
N GLY A 89 35.99 -12.52 15.56
CA GLY A 89 37.31 -11.91 15.54
C GLY A 89 38.42 -12.94 15.79
N GLY A 90 38.99 -13.49 14.72
CA GLY A 90 40.12 -14.41 14.78
C GLY A 90 41.47 -13.74 14.49
N LYS A 91 42.31 -13.66 15.53
CA LYS A 91 43.68 -13.11 15.55
C LYS A 91 44.61 -13.64 14.45
N SER A 92 45.38 -12.71 13.89
CA SER A 92 46.55 -12.92 13.05
C SER A 92 47.77 -13.39 13.87
N ASP A 93 48.42 -14.48 13.44
CA ASP A 93 49.80 -14.77 13.81
C ASP A 93 50.66 -15.01 12.57
N LEU A 94 51.77 -14.27 12.54
CA LEU A 94 52.84 -14.33 11.55
C LEU A 94 53.49 -15.72 11.47
N LYS A 95 53.81 -16.17 10.26
CA LYS A 95 55.07 -16.88 9.99
C LYS A 95 55.58 -16.67 8.56
N LYS A 96 56.78 -16.11 8.49
CA LYS A 96 57.70 -16.03 7.34
C LYS A 96 58.09 -17.43 6.86
N GLY A 97 58.18 -17.61 5.54
CA GLY A 97 58.81 -18.76 4.89
C GLY A 97 59.06 -18.50 3.41
N THR A 98 60.33 -18.19 3.10
CA THR A 98 60.96 -18.05 1.77
C THR A 98 60.92 -19.34 0.93
N GLY A 99 60.80 -19.21 -0.39
CA GLY A 99 61.07 -20.29 -1.35
C GLY A 99 60.72 -19.92 -2.79
N GLU A 100 61.75 -19.76 -3.62
CA GLU A 100 61.70 -19.36 -5.04
C GLU A 100 61.21 -20.48 -5.98
N ASN A 101 60.78 -20.03 -7.17
CA ASN A 101 60.72 -20.71 -8.48
C ASN A 101 59.63 -21.77 -8.72
N SER A 102 58.64 -21.41 -9.55
CA SER A 102 58.54 -21.96 -10.91
C SER A 102 57.45 -21.29 -11.74
N VAL A 103 57.85 -20.93 -12.95
CA VAL A 103 57.05 -20.39 -14.04
C VAL A 103 56.02 -21.43 -14.49
N VAL A 104 54.73 -21.11 -14.39
CA VAL A 104 53.69 -21.65 -15.25
C VAL A 104 52.75 -20.51 -15.63
N LYS A 105 52.86 -20.04 -16.87
CA LYS A 105 51.82 -19.26 -17.55
C LYS A 105 50.61 -20.17 -17.74
N VAL A 106 49.51 -19.90 -17.03
CA VAL A 106 48.18 -20.31 -17.47
C VAL A 106 47.42 -19.02 -17.72
N ASP A 107 47.47 -18.61 -18.97
CA ASP A 107 46.58 -17.64 -19.57
C ASP A 107 45.27 -18.40 -19.83
N VAL A 108 44.23 -18.14 -19.03
CA VAL A 108 42.85 -18.47 -19.39
C VAL A 108 42.05 -17.22 -19.12
N GLY A 109 42.04 -16.37 -20.15
CA GLY A 109 41.07 -15.31 -20.26
C GLY A 109 39.65 -15.88 -20.33
N SER A 110 38.73 -15.14 -19.73
CA SER A 110 37.36 -14.95 -20.22
C SER A 110 36.68 -13.91 -19.34
N LYS A 111 36.70 -12.65 -19.79
CA LYS A 111 35.79 -11.60 -19.30
C LYS A 111 35.62 -10.46 -20.31
N LYS A 112 35.78 -10.76 -21.60
CA LYS A 112 35.74 -9.76 -22.69
C LYS A 112 34.79 -10.11 -23.83
N VAL A 113 34.11 -11.27 -23.77
CA VAL A 113 33.19 -11.72 -24.82
C VAL A 113 31.76 -11.25 -24.56
N ASP A 114 31.37 -11.05 -23.31
CA ASP A 114 29.98 -10.71 -22.97
C ASP A 114 29.61 -9.27 -23.36
N ALA A 115 30.52 -8.30 -23.23
CA ALA A 115 30.23 -6.90 -23.54
C ALA A 115 30.00 -6.63 -25.04
N GLU A 116 30.74 -7.29 -25.94
CA GLU A 116 30.57 -7.12 -27.40
C GLU A 116 29.25 -7.75 -27.92
N LEU A 117 28.73 -8.77 -27.24
CA LEU A 117 27.43 -9.38 -27.55
C LEU A 117 26.26 -8.62 -26.90
N GLU A 118 26.46 -8.03 -25.72
CA GLU A 118 25.48 -7.16 -25.07
C GLU A 118 25.11 -5.94 -25.92
N ASP A 119 26.10 -5.32 -26.58
CA ASP A 119 25.87 -4.19 -27.48
C ASP A 119 25.04 -4.59 -28.73
N ASP A 120 25.18 -5.82 -29.23
CA ASP A 120 24.46 -6.29 -30.43
C ASP A 120 22.97 -6.53 -30.18
N ILE A 121 22.59 -7.11 -29.05
CA ILE A 121 21.16 -7.36 -28.74
C ILE A 121 20.41 -6.07 -28.40
N GLU A 122 21.06 -5.13 -27.72
CA GLU A 122 20.46 -3.83 -27.40
C GLU A 122 20.22 -3.01 -28.68
N LEU A 123 21.18 -3.01 -29.61
CA LEU A 123 21.01 -2.41 -30.93
C LEU A 123 19.87 -3.05 -31.72
N LYS A 124 19.72 -4.39 -31.66
CA LYS A 124 18.60 -5.10 -32.31
C LYS A 124 17.25 -4.69 -31.74
N ILE A 125 17.13 -4.59 -30.41
CA ILE A 125 15.91 -4.10 -29.77
C ILE A 125 15.62 -2.67 -30.24
N GLN A 126 16.62 -1.77 -30.20
CA GLN A 126 16.43 -0.37 -30.61
C GLN A 126 16.00 -0.25 -32.08
N ASN A 127 16.64 -0.99 -32.98
CA ASN A 127 16.26 -1.04 -34.40
C ASN A 127 14.82 -1.55 -34.60
N LEU A 128 14.38 -2.53 -33.80
CA LEU A 128 13.01 -3.03 -33.83
C LEU A 128 12.01 -1.95 -33.39
N LEU A 129 12.32 -1.19 -32.33
CA LEU A 129 11.48 -0.07 -31.87
C LEU A 129 11.44 1.07 -32.90
N ASP A 130 12.53 1.29 -33.64
CA ASP A 130 12.59 2.22 -34.77
C ASP A 130 11.75 1.74 -35.96
N GLU A 131 11.82 0.46 -36.31
CA GLU A 131 11.00 -0.17 -37.36
C GLU A 131 9.50 -0.04 -37.05
N PHE A 132 9.13 -0.21 -35.78
CA PHE A 132 7.75 -0.06 -35.29
C PHE A 132 7.29 1.40 -35.27
N LYS A 133 8.20 2.37 -35.41
CA LYS A 133 7.92 3.82 -35.35
C LYS A 133 7.20 4.23 -34.07
N LEU A 134 7.59 3.62 -32.96
CA LEU A 134 7.02 3.90 -31.63
C LEU A 134 7.34 5.33 -31.20
N SER A 135 6.39 5.95 -30.50
CA SER A 135 6.62 7.24 -29.83
C SER A 135 7.66 7.10 -28.71
N ASP A 136 8.28 8.22 -28.30
CA ASP A 136 9.24 8.23 -27.19
C ASP A 136 8.65 7.66 -25.90
N GLN A 137 7.36 7.89 -25.67
CA GLN A 137 6.63 7.37 -24.51
C GLN A 137 6.45 5.85 -24.58
N GLN A 138 6.08 5.32 -25.76
CA GLN A 138 5.97 3.88 -25.95
C GLN A 138 7.34 3.21 -25.78
N ARG A 139 8.42 3.83 -26.30
CA ARG A 139 9.79 3.35 -26.12
C ARG A 139 10.17 3.28 -24.64
N ALA A 140 9.91 4.34 -23.88
CA ALA A 140 10.19 4.36 -22.44
C ALA A 140 9.46 3.24 -21.70
N ILE A 141 8.17 3.02 -22.00
CA ILE A 141 7.39 1.92 -21.40
C ILE A 141 7.98 0.55 -21.75
N ILE A 142 8.39 0.35 -23.01
CA ILE A 142 9.02 -0.91 -23.44
C ILE A 142 10.34 -1.16 -22.74
N MET A 143 11.16 -0.12 -22.56
CA MET A 143 12.42 -0.24 -21.84
C MET A 143 12.23 -0.53 -20.35
N ASP A 144 11.27 0.13 -19.70
CA ASP A 144 10.93 -0.17 -18.30
C ASP A 144 10.40 -1.60 -18.15
N LEU A 145 9.55 -2.05 -19.08
CA LEU A 145 9.07 -3.43 -19.12
C LEU A 145 10.22 -4.42 -19.31
N LYS A 146 11.18 -4.13 -20.20
CA LYS A 146 12.39 -4.95 -20.39
C LYS A 146 13.09 -5.15 -19.06
N CYS A 147 13.39 -4.06 -18.35
CA CYS A 147 14.05 -4.10 -17.05
C CYS A 147 13.32 -5.03 -16.08
N VAL A 148 11.99 -4.91 -15.97
CA VAL A 148 11.17 -5.77 -15.09
C VAL A 148 11.25 -7.24 -15.48
N LEU A 149 11.13 -7.57 -16.76
CA LEU A 149 11.08 -8.96 -17.23
C LEU A 149 12.44 -9.66 -17.18
N THR A 150 13.53 -8.91 -17.37
CA THR A 150 14.90 -9.44 -17.34
C THR A 150 15.56 -9.43 -15.97
N ASP A 151 15.00 -8.75 -14.97
CA ASP A 151 15.56 -8.68 -13.62
C ASP A 151 15.30 -9.98 -12.84
N PRO A 152 16.33 -10.77 -12.47
CA PRO A 152 16.16 -12.02 -11.73
C PRO A 152 15.71 -11.83 -10.28
N SER A 153 15.86 -10.64 -9.69
CA SER A 153 15.44 -10.36 -8.31
C SER A 153 13.92 -10.24 -8.16
N ILE A 154 13.21 -9.97 -9.26
CA ILE A 154 11.75 -9.82 -9.28
C ILE A 154 11.09 -11.18 -9.48
N GLY A 155 10.30 -11.63 -8.52
CA GLY A 155 9.40 -12.80 -8.67
C GLY A 155 10.08 -14.16 -8.79
N ASN A 156 11.38 -14.28 -8.54
CA ASN A 156 12.07 -15.58 -8.50
C ASN A 156 11.48 -16.50 -7.42
N ASP A 157 11.15 -15.95 -6.26
CA ASP A 157 10.53 -16.70 -5.15
C ASP A 157 9.11 -17.18 -5.50
N GLU A 158 8.43 -16.52 -6.43
CA GLU A 158 7.11 -16.90 -6.97
C GLU A 158 7.21 -17.88 -8.16
N GLY A 159 8.43 -18.27 -8.55
CA GLY A 159 8.69 -19.10 -9.72
C GLY A 159 8.42 -18.40 -11.05
N TYR A 160 8.45 -17.06 -11.07
CA TYR A 160 8.24 -16.29 -12.29
C TYR A 160 9.41 -16.41 -13.25
N LYS A 161 9.11 -16.45 -14.56
CA LYS A 161 10.12 -16.54 -15.60
C LYS A 161 10.94 -15.24 -15.62
N THR A 162 12.25 -15.37 -15.54
CA THR A 162 13.18 -14.29 -15.87
C THR A 162 13.60 -14.45 -17.32
N TYR A 163 13.31 -13.44 -18.13
CA TYR A 163 13.61 -13.45 -19.56
C TYR A 163 15.09 -13.10 -19.78
N SER A 164 15.74 -13.76 -20.73
CA SER A 164 16.96 -13.22 -21.32
C SER A 164 16.64 -12.00 -22.20
N ARG A 165 17.66 -11.22 -22.58
CA ARG A 165 17.48 -10.08 -23.50
C ARG A 165 17.02 -10.55 -24.88
N GLU A 166 17.51 -11.70 -25.33
CA GLU A 166 17.11 -12.37 -26.58
C GLU A 166 15.66 -12.85 -26.49
N GLU A 167 15.26 -13.47 -25.38
CA GLU A 167 13.86 -13.88 -25.19
C GLU A 167 12.91 -12.68 -25.15
N PHE A 168 13.36 -11.54 -24.60
CA PHE A 168 12.60 -10.30 -24.64
C PHE A 168 12.50 -9.72 -26.06
N TYR A 169 13.59 -9.72 -26.82
CA TYR A 169 13.56 -9.35 -28.24
C TYR A 169 12.58 -10.24 -29.01
N ASP A 170 12.64 -11.56 -28.79
CA ASP A 170 11.75 -12.52 -29.43
C ASP A 170 10.30 -12.31 -29.03
N LEU A 171 10.02 -11.93 -27.78
CA LEU A 171 8.67 -11.57 -27.33
C LEU A 171 8.07 -10.41 -28.13
N LEU A 172 8.86 -9.39 -28.45
CA LEU A 172 8.41 -8.26 -29.27
C LEU A 172 8.34 -8.62 -30.76
N ASN A 173 9.29 -9.44 -31.22
CA ASN A 173 9.46 -9.78 -32.63
C ASN A 173 8.56 -10.95 -33.08
N HIS A 174 8.04 -11.77 -32.18
CA HIS A 174 7.18 -12.92 -32.46
C HIS A 174 5.83 -12.82 -31.77
N THR A 175 4.75 -12.59 -32.52
CA THR A 175 3.38 -12.66 -31.98
C THR A 175 2.81 -14.09 -32.01
N GLY A 176 3.62 -15.11 -31.74
CA GLY A 176 3.20 -16.53 -31.76
C GLY A 176 2.95 -17.15 -33.15
N ASN A 177 3.25 -16.43 -34.24
CA ASN A 177 3.25 -16.97 -35.60
C ASN A 177 4.55 -16.57 -36.30
N ALA A 178 5.32 -17.54 -36.78
CA ALA A 178 6.57 -17.33 -37.50
C ALA A 178 6.42 -16.44 -38.76
N ASN A 179 5.18 -16.26 -39.25
CA ASN A 179 4.83 -15.37 -40.37
C ASN A 179 4.04 -14.12 -39.93
N SER A 180 4.15 -13.68 -38.68
CA SER A 180 3.46 -12.48 -38.20
C SER A 180 3.91 -11.24 -38.98
N SER A 181 2.96 -10.60 -39.66
CA SER A 181 3.22 -9.35 -40.37
C SER A 181 3.69 -8.26 -39.40
N LEU A 182 4.50 -7.31 -39.89
CA LEU A 182 4.91 -6.13 -39.12
C LEU A 182 3.71 -5.46 -38.43
N MET A 183 2.57 -5.38 -39.13
CA MET A 183 1.33 -4.81 -38.60
C MET A 183 0.82 -5.54 -37.34
N SER A 184 0.93 -6.87 -37.29
CA SER A 184 0.52 -7.67 -36.14
C SER A 184 1.42 -7.41 -34.93
N LYS A 185 2.73 -7.26 -35.16
CA LYS A 185 3.72 -6.93 -34.12
C LYS A 185 3.51 -5.52 -33.56
N VAL A 186 3.27 -4.54 -34.42
CA VAL A 186 2.94 -3.17 -34.00
C VAL A 186 1.63 -3.16 -33.19
N THR A 187 0.59 -3.87 -33.66
CA THR A 187 -0.70 -3.99 -32.93
C THR A 187 -0.51 -4.60 -31.53
N PHE A 188 0.41 -5.56 -31.37
CA PHE A 188 0.78 -6.12 -30.07
C PHE A 188 1.32 -5.05 -29.13
N VAL A 189 2.36 -4.36 -29.59
CA VAL A 189 3.07 -3.35 -28.82
C VAL A 189 2.15 -2.19 -28.47
N ASP A 190 1.31 -1.74 -29.41
CA ASP A 190 0.31 -0.71 -29.17
C ASP A 190 -0.69 -1.13 -28.08
N SER A 191 -1.19 -2.36 -28.14
CA SER A 191 -2.14 -2.87 -27.14
C SER A 191 -1.49 -3.00 -25.76
N MET A 192 -0.29 -3.57 -25.70
CA MET A 192 0.46 -3.75 -24.46
C MET A 192 0.81 -2.39 -23.82
N THR A 193 1.36 -1.47 -24.61
CA THR A 193 1.70 -0.12 -24.12
C THR A 193 0.46 0.64 -23.69
N ALA A 194 -0.67 0.52 -24.38
CA ALA A 194 -1.92 1.16 -23.98
C ALA A 194 -2.42 0.71 -22.58
N TYR A 195 -2.18 -0.55 -22.18
CA TYR A 195 -2.57 -1.05 -20.85
C TYR A 195 -1.60 -0.63 -19.75
N ILE A 196 -0.31 -0.51 -20.05
CA ILE A 196 0.73 -0.12 -19.07
C ILE A 196 0.77 1.40 -18.88
N MET A 197 0.49 2.17 -19.94
CA MET A 197 0.66 3.61 -20.01
C MET A 197 -0.03 4.42 -18.89
N PRO A 198 -1.29 4.14 -18.49
CA PRO A 198 -1.91 4.89 -17.40
C PRO A 198 -1.15 4.80 -16.08
N ILE A 199 -0.63 3.62 -15.75
CA ILE A 199 0.13 3.39 -14.51
C ILE A 199 1.50 4.05 -14.61
N PHE A 200 2.15 3.94 -15.77
CA PHE A 200 3.44 4.58 -16.02
C PHE A 200 3.36 6.10 -15.81
N TYR A 201 2.34 6.77 -16.34
CA TYR A 201 2.17 8.21 -16.12
C TYR A 201 1.93 8.56 -14.65
N GLU A 202 1.09 7.77 -13.98
CA GLU A 202 0.81 7.96 -12.55
C GLU A 202 2.09 7.83 -11.73
N LEU A 203 2.94 6.82 -12.03
CA LEU A 203 4.23 6.64 -11.39
C LEU A 203 5.14 7.86 -11.60
N ARG A 204 5.31 8.32 -12.85
CA ARG A 204 6.15 9.51 -13.15
C ARG A 204 5.65 10.77 -12.46
N GLU A 205 4.34 10.94 -12.38
CA GLU A 205 3.71 12.07 -11.69
C GLU A 205 3.99 12.03 -10.18
N ILE A 206 3.94 10.84 -9.57
CA ILE A 206 4.26 10.67 -8.14
C ILE A 206 5.75 10.80 -7.87
N GLU A 207 6.63 10.27 -8.72
CA GLU A 207 8.08 10.46 -8.63
C GLU A 207 8.42 11.95 -8.62
N GLY A 208 7.90 12.70 -9.61
CA GLY A 208 8.09 14.14 -9.67
C GLY A 208 7.51 14.86 -8.45
N PHE A 209 6.32 14.46 -7.98
CA PHE A 209 5.71 15.02 -6.77
C PHE A 209 6.59 14.86 -5.53
N ILE A 210 7.13 13.66 -5.29
CA ILE A 210 8.02 13.36 -4.14
C ILE A 210 9.36 14.08 -4.30
N GLU A 211 9.92 14.14 -5.52
CA GLU A 211 11.19 14.82 -5.78
C GLU A 211 11.15 16.30 -5.36
N HIS A 212 10.03 16.98 -5.60
CA HIS A 212 9.85 18.40 -5.29
C HIS A 212 9.41 18.68 -3.83
N MET A 213 9.24 17.66 -2.99
CA MET A 213 8.96 17.87 -1.56
C MET A 213 10.16 18.49 -0.84
N GLU A 214 9.91 19.54 -0.05
CA GLU A 214 10.94 20.22 0.76
C GLU A 214 11.22 19.49 2.09
N ASP A 215 10.18 18.90 2.69
CA ASP A 215 10.30 18.16 3.95
C ASP A 215 11.01 16.82 3.69
N GLY A 216 12.22 16.69 4.23
CA GLY A 216 13.08 15.52 4.04
C GLY A 216 12.53 14.23 4.66
N GLU A 217 11.91 14.30 5.84
CA GLU A 217 11.34 13.13 6.51
C GLU A 217 10.10 12.64 5.75
N ARG A 218 9.23 13.58 5.37
CA ARG A 218 8.03 13.29 4.56
C ARG A 218 8.38 12.75 3.18
N LYS A 219 9.39 13.34 2.52
CA LYS A 219 9.93 12.87 1.24
C LYS A 219 10.45 11.45 1.34
N GLN A 220 11.20 11.14 2.39
CA GLN A 220 11.70 9.78 2.63
C GLN A 220 10.55 8.79 2.84
N ALA A 221 9.59 9.11 3.73
CA ALA A 221 8.44 8.24 4.01
C ALA A 221 7.61 7.93 2.75
N PHE A 222 7.36 8.94 1.90
CA PHE A 222 6.67 8.71 0.63
C PHE A 222 7.53 7.96 -0.40
N GLY A 223 8.84 8.18 -0.42
CA GLY A 223 9.79 7.42 -1.25
C GLY A 223 9.79 5.93 -0.90
N ASP A 224 9.80 5.59 0.38
CA ASP A 224 9.73 4.21 0.87
C ASP A 224 8.38 3.56 0.49
N LYS A 225 7.27 4.29 0.68
CA LYS A 225 5.93 3.82 0.29
C LYS A 225 5.80 3.61 -1.22
N LEU A 226 6.33 4.52 -2.03
CA LEU A 226 6.36 4.38 -3.48
C LEU A 226 7.18 3.14 -3.89
N THR A 227 8.34 2.94 -3.27
CA THR A 227 9.21 1.79 -3.54
C THR A 227 8.50 0.47 -3.29
N LEU A 228 7.78 0.33 -2.17
CA LEU A 228 7.00 -0.87 -1.86
C LEU A 228 5.87 -1.12 -2.87
N LYS A 229 5.14 -0.07 -3.27
CA LYS A 229 4.10 -0.18 -4.31
C LYS A 229 4.71 -0.54 -5.67
N LEU A 230 5.86 0.05 -6.03
CA LEU A 230 6.57 -0.22 -7.27
C LEU A 230 7.04 -1.68 -7.34
N GLN A 231 7.61 -2.22 -6.27
CA GLN A 231 8.00 -3.63 -6.21
C GLN A 231 6.82 -4.57 -6.47
N ARG A 232 5.67 -4.30 -5.84
CA ARG A 232 4.43 -5.09 -6.07
C ARG A 232 3.91 -4.94 -7.50
N TYR A 233 3.98 -3.73 -8.05
CA TYR A 233 3.63 -3.46 -9.45
C TYR A 233 4.50 -4.27 -10.41
N GLN A 234 5.81 -4.23 -10.23
CA GLN A 234 6.76 -4.94 -11.08
C GLN A 234 6.59 -6.46 -10.97
N LEU A 235 6.36 -6.97 -9.75
CA LEU A 235 6.08 -8.37 -9.50
C LEU A 235 4.84 -8.85 -10.27
N GLY A 236 3.70 -8.16 -10.13
CA GLY A 236 2.47 -8.56 -10.82
C GLY A 236 2.55 -8.35 -12.33
N LEU A 237 3.28 -7.34 -12.80
CA LEU A 237 3.60 -7.16 -14.22
C LEU A 237 4.37 -8.38 -14.74
N LYS A 238 5.43 -8.81 -14.06
CA LYS A 238 6.21 -10.01 -14.43
C LYS A 238 5.36 -11.30 -14.39
N GLY A 239 4.45 -11.40 -13.42
CA GLY A 239 3.45 -12.47 -13.35
C GLY A 239 2.58 -12.57 -14.60
N CYS A 240 2.17 -11.43 -15.18
CA CYS A 240 1.38 -11.40 -16.42
C CYS A 240 2.10 -12.06 -17.61
N PHE A 241 3.44 -11.98 -17.67
CA PHE A 241 4.26 -12.55 -18.72
C PHE A 241 4.69 -14.00 -18.46
N THR A 242 4.62 -14.49 -17.22
CA THR A 242 5.06 -15.86 -16.88
C THR A 242 4.08 -16.96 -17.32
N VAL A 243 2.77 -16.68 -17.38
CA VAL A 243 1.70 -17.71 -17.54
C VAL A 243 1.55 -18.21 -19.00
N GLN A 244 2.65 -18.38 -19.72
CA GLN A 244 2.65 -18.60 -21.18
C GLN A 244 3.16 -20.01 -21.53
N LYS A 245 2.25 -20.94 -21.86
CA LYS A 245 2.60 -22.30 -22.33
C LYS A 245 1.98 -22.72 -23.68
N ASP A 246 1.03 -21.99 -24.25
CA ASP A 246 0.32 -22.38 -25.49
C ASP A 246 0.05 -21.20 -26.43
N ASP A 247 0.09 -21.42 -27.76
CA ASP A 247 -0.07 -20.48 -28.89
C ASP A 247 -1.19 -19.41 -28.79
N SER A 248 -2.18 -19.59 -27.92
CA SER A 248 -3.13 -18.54 -27.51
C SER A 248 -2.52 -17.44 -26.60
N VAL A 249 -1.20 -17.47 -26.43
CA VAL A 249 -0.34 -16.64 -25.58
C VAL A 249 -0.75 -15.16 -25.63
N TYR A 250 -0.93 -14.63 -26.83
CA TYR A 250 -1.13 -13.19 -27.07
C TYR A 250 -2.41 -12.65 -26.41
N ILE A 251 -3.55 -13.30 -26.68
CA ILE A 251 -4.85 -12.82 -26.20
C ILE A 251 -4.90 -12.93 -24.68
N ARG A 252 -4.33 -14.01 -24.13
CA ARG A 252 -4.27 -14.22 -22.68
C ARG A 252 -3.37 -13.20 -21.99
N LEU A 253 -2.19 -12.91 -22.55
CA LEU A 253 -1.30 -11.87 -22.03
C LEU A 253 -1.99 -10.51 -22.00
N LEU A 254 -2.59 -10.08 -23.12
CA LEU A 254 -3.28 -8.79 -23.18
C LEU A 254 -4.48 -8.74 -22.23
N SER A 255 -5.21 -9.83 -22.08
CA SER A 255 -6.29 -9.95 -21.09
C SER A 255 -5.79 -9.81 -19.66
N ASN A 256 -4.66 -10.44 -19.33
CA ASN A 256 -4.02 -10.33 -18.01
C ASN A 256 -3.56 -8.90 -17.76
N LEU A 257 -2.88 -8.27 -18.72
CA LEU A 257 -2.42 -6.88 -18.62
C LEU A 257 -3.57 -5.89 -18.49
N TYR A 258 -4.65 -6.07 -19.26
CA TYR A 258 -5.85 -5.24 -19.12
C TYR A 258 -6.47 -5.38 -17.72
N THR A 259 -6.60 -6.61 -17.22
CA THR A 259 -7.17 -6.87 -15.89
C THR A 259 -6.29 -6.24 -14.81
N TYR A 260 -4.99 -6.52 -14.86
CA TYR A 260 -4.00 -6.01 -13.92
C TYR A 260 -3.94 -4.47 -13.96
N GLY A 261 -3.88 -3.89 -15.15
CA GLY A 261 -3.86 -2.45 -15.37
C GLY A 261 -5.08 -1.75 -14.76
N ASN A 262 -6.27 -2.32 -14.93
CA ASN A 262 -7.49 -1.78 -14.34
C ASN A 262 -7.54 -1.92 -12.82
N LEU A 263 -7.03 -3.02 -12.27
CA LEU A 263 -6.96 -3.23 -10.82
C LEU A 263 -6.08 -2.18 -10.13
N LEU A 264 -5.02 -1.74 -10.80
CA LEU A 264 -4.06 -0.78 -10.27
C LEU A 264 -4.35 0.68 -10.63
N LYS A 265 -5.46 0.95 -11.30
CA LYS A 265 -5.82 2.31 -11.70
C LYS A 265 -6.02 3.19 -10.45
N GLY A 266 -5.26 4.28 -10.34
CA GLY A 266 -5.32 5.17 -9.18
C GLY A 266 -4.57 4.65 -7.96
N TRP A 267 -3.85 3.54 -8.08
CA TRP A 267 -3.16 2.92 -6.94
C TRP A 267 -2.02 3.78 -6.41
N PHE A 268 -1.37 4.59 -7.24
CA PHE A 268 -0.31 5.49 -6.82
C PHE A 268 -0.85 6.84 -6.34
N ARG A 269 -2.06 7.24 -6.78
CA ARG A 269 -2.74 8.47 -6.35
C ARG A 269 -2.98 8.54 -4.85
N ASP A 270 -3.14 7.39 -4.19
CA ASP A 270 -3.22 7.31 -2.73
C ASP A 270 -2.09 8.07 -2.01
N ILE A 271 -0.90 8.19 -2.62
CA ILE A 271 0.24 8.93 -2.05
C ILE A 271 -0.02 10.44 -2.00
N LYS A 272 -0.72 11.00 -3.00
CA LYS A 272 -1.14 12.40 -2.97
C LYS A 272 -2.28 12.62 -1.98
N ASP A 273 -3.20 11.65 -1.90
CA ASP A 273 -4.31 11.72 -0.94
C ASP A 273 -3.79 11.60 0.52
N ASP A 274 -2.73 10.81 0.73
CA ASP A 274 -1.97 10.76 1.97
C ASP A 274 -1.36 12.10 2.33
N ASP A 275 -0.64 12.71 1.40
CA ASP A 275 -0.02 14.02 1.59
C ASP A 275 -1.05 15.09 1.96
N ALA A 276 -2.17 15.12 1.24
CA ALA A 276 -3.28 16.01 1.57
C ALA A 276 -3.82 15.75 2.98
N SER A 277 -3.91 14.48 3.40
CA SER A 277 -4.34 14.10 4.75
C SER A 277 -3.35 14.54 5.82
N ILE A 278 -2.04 14.41 5.60
CA ILE A 278 -1.02 14.89 6.55
C ILE A 278 -1.14 16.41 6.71
N SER A 279 -1.22 17.15 5.60
CA SER A 279 -1.35 18.61 5.66
C SER A 279 -2.65 19.09 6.30
N GLU A 280 -3.74 18.34 6.14
CA GLU A 280 -4.99 18.66 6.83
C GLU A 280 -4.91 18.34 8.32
N PHE A 281 -4.28 17.21 8.68
CA PHE A 281 -4.02 16.86 10.07
C PHE A 281 -3.18 17.94 10.77
N GLU A 282 -2.10 18.41 10.15
CA GLU A 282 -1.22 19.45 10.70
C GLU A 282 -2.00 20.73 11.04
N LYS A 283 -2.94 21.15 10.18
CA LYS A 283 -3.81 22.30 10.45
C LYS A 283 -4.72 22.04 11.65
N ILE A 284 -5.43 20.91 11.65
CA ILE A 284 -6.31 20.52 12.75
C ILE A 284 -5.53 20.49 14.06
N TYR A 285 -4.35 19.86 14.06
CA TYR A 285 -3.48 19.71 15.20
C TYR A 285 -2.99 21.07 15.74
N ALA A 286 -2.64 22.01 14.87
CA ALA A 286 -2.24 23.36 15.25
C ALA A 286 -3.37 24.17 15.92
N GLU A 287 -4.64 23.86 15.65
CA GLU A 287 -5.81 24.49 16.29
C GLU A 287 -6.18 23.87 17.64
N MET A 288 -5.53 22.78 18.03
CA MET A 288 -5.75 22.09 19.30
C MET A 288 -4.91 22.72 20.41
N SER A 289 -5.45 22.74 21.63
CA SER A 289 -4.70 23.12 22.84
C SER A 289 -3.62 22.07 23.16
N VAL A 290 -2.65 22.45 24.01
CA VAL A 290 -1.55 21.54 24.42
C VAL A 290 -2.09 20.23 25.03
N ASP A 291 -3.12 20.31 25.87
CA ASP A 291 -3.77 19.13 26.44
C ASP A 291 -4.42 18.24 25.35
N GLU A 292 -5.10 18.84 24.37
CA GLU A 292 -5.73 18.11 23.27
C GLU A 292 -4.69 17.47 22.35
N GLN A 293 -3.58 18.16 22.06
CA GLN A 293 -2.45 17.64 21.32
C GLN A 293 -1.85 16.40 21.99
N GLU A 294 -1.63 16.45 23.30
CA GLU A 294 -1.09 15.32 24.08
C GLU A 294 -2.03 14.09 24.05
N ILE A 295 -3.36 14.32 24.00
CA ILE A 295 -4.35 13.24 23.83
C ILE A 295 -4.32 12.68 22.41
N ILE A 296 -4.22 13.53 21.39
CA ILE A 296 -4.11 13.12 19.99
C ILE A 296 -2.84 12.28 19.80
N ASP A 297 -1.70 12.70 20.33
CA ASP A 297 -0.45 11.93 20.29
C ASP A 297 -0.59 10.59 21.01
N TYR A 298 -1.29 10.56 22.14
CA TYR A 298 -1.63 9.30 22.80
C TYR A 298 -2.45 8.39 21.88
N MET A 299 -3.51 8.89 21.23
CA MET A 299 -4.31 8.10 20.29
C MET A 299 -3.48 7.58 19.11
N ARG A 300 -2.64 8.41 18.52
CA ARG A 300 -1.71 8.03 17.43
C ARG A 300 -0.78 6.91 17.88
N SER A 301 -0.16 7.07 19.05
CA SER A 301 0.74 6.07 19.61
C SER A 301 0.03 4.72 19.79
N VAL A 302 -1.23 4.73 20.22
CA VAL A 302 -2.04 3.52 20.39
C VAL A 302 -2.39 2.89 19.04
N ALA A 303 -2.77 3.69 18.04
CA ALA A 303 -3.08 3.21 16.70
C ALA A 303 -1.88 2.54 16.02
N MET A 304 -0.67 3.07 16.23
CA MET A 304 0.58 2.57 15.66
C MET A 304 1.21 1.42 16.46
N LYS A 305 0.86 1.26 17.74
CA LYS A 305 1.54 0.31 18.63
C LYS A 305 1.33 -1.15 18.22
N ASN A 306 2.45 -1.84 18.03
CA ASN A 306 2.53 -3.29 17.96
C ASN A 306 2.27 -3.90 19.34
N TYR A 307 1.10 -4.52 19.54
CA TYR A 307 0.85 -5.32 20.73
C TYR A 307 1.43 -6.72 20.55
N THR A 308 2.64 -6.94 21.06
CA THR A 308 3.33 -8.23 21.02
C THR A 308 3.02 -9.14 22.22
N GLY A 309 2.10 -8.75 23.12
CA GLY A 309 1.81 -9.44 24.38
C GLY A 309 0.36 -9.89 24.59
N PHE A 310 0.20 -11.11 25.12
CA PHE A 310 -0.96 -11.81 25.72
C PHE A 310 -2.33 -11.85 25.00
N MET A 311 -2.63 -10.96 24.07
CA MET A 311 -3.86 -11.03 23.28
C MET A 311 -3.60 -11.86 22.02
N LYS A 312 -3.81 -13.19 22.11
CA LYS A 312 -3.71 -14.14 20.98
C LYS A 312 -4.76 -13.93 19.88
N ASP A 313 -5.56 -12.89 19.97
CA ASP A 313 -6.63 -12.62 19.02
C ASP A 313 -6.07 -11.85 17.82
N ARG A 314 -6.16 -12.47 16.64
CA ARG A 314 -5.65 -11.91 15.38
C ARG A 314 -6.23 -10.53 15.04
N ARG A 315 -7.35 -10.16 15.67
CA ARG A 315 -8.02 -8.87 15.52
C ARG A 315 -7.22 -7.66 16.03
N TYR A 316 -6.17 -7.87 16.83
CA TYR A 316 -5.30 -6.79 17.34
C TYR A 316 -3.98 -6.65 16.55
N LEU A 317 -3.82 -7.38 15.45
CA LEU A 317 -2.57 -7.41 14.67
C LEU A 317 -2.50 -6.35 13.56
N TYR A 318 -3.61 -5.67 13.23
CA TYR A 318 -3.59 -4.61 12.24
C TYR A 318 -3.05 -3.32 12.87
N ASN A 319 -2.01 -2.75 12.28
CA ASN A 319 -1.48 -1.45 12.66
C ASN A 319 -1.74 -0.47 11.55
N HIS A 320 -2.11 0.73 11.95
CA HIS A 320 -1.96 1.85 11.05
C HIS A 320 -0.46 2.15 10.96
N ASP A 321 0.05 2.28 9.75
CA ASP A 321 1.29 3.02 9.52
C ASP A 321 1.09 4.47 9.98
N GLU A 322 2.17 5.21 10.09
CA GLU A 322 2.11 6.61 10.53
C GLU A 322 1.11 7.41 9.67
N ILE A 323 1.15 7.19 8.36
CA ILE A 323 0.29 7.84 7.38
C ILE A 323 -1.19 7.48 7.57
N GLY A 324 -1.49 6.20 7.77
CA GLY A 324 -2.84 5.72 8.05
C GLY A 324 -3.40 6.27 9.36
N SER A 325 -2.55 6.57 10.34
CA SER A 325 -2.96 7.24 11.57
C SER A 325 -3.44 8.68 11.31
N TYR A 326 -2.78 9.41 10.41
CA TYR A 326 -3.21 10.75 10.02
C TYR A 326 -4.55 10.74 9.28
N ARG A 327 -4.72 9.84 8.30
CA ARG A 327 -6.02 9.70 7.58
C ARG A 327 -7.17 9.49 8.56
N LEU A 328 -7.02 8.54 9.47
CA LEU A 328 -8.04 8.22 10.47
C LEU A 328 -8.42 9.45 11.31
N LEU A 329 -7.44 10.24 11.73
CA LEU A 329 -7.69 11.42 12.56
C LEU A 329 -8.33 12.56 11.77
N VAL A 330 -7.93 12.75 10.51
CA VAL A 330 -8.60 13.71 9.60
C VAL A 330 -10.05 13.33 9.37
N GLU A 331 -10.38 12.04 9.24
CA GLU A 331 -11.75 11.58 9.04
C GLU A 331 -12.66 11.87 10.25
N PHE A 332 -12.14 11.93 11.48
CA PHE A 332 -12.92 12.47 12.61
C PHE A 332 -13.20 13.96 12.40
N GLY A 333 -12.22 14.71 11.91
CA GLY A 333 -12.27 16.17 11.79
C GLY A 333 -12.20 16.88 13.14
N ALA A 334 -11.89 18.17 13.11
CA ALA A 334 -11.61 18.97 14.30
C ALA A 334 -12.72 18.89 15.37
N THR A 335 -13.99 19.05 14.98
CA THR A 335 -15.12 19.07 15.92
C THR A 335 -15.28 17.75 16.68
N ARG A 336 -15.10 16.60 16.02
CA ARG A 336 -15.22 15.30 16.69
C ARG A 336 -13.98 14.99 17.52
N LEU A 337 -12.79 15.36 17.03
CA LEU A 337 -11.55 15.21 17.78
C LEU A 337 -11.59 15.98 19.11
N LYS A 338 -12.12 17.21 19.14
CA LYS A 338 -12.27 17.97 20.39
C LYS A 338 -13.14 17.24 21.42
N LYS A 339 -14.27 16.67 20.98
CA LYS A 339 -15.15 15.88 21.86
C LYS A 339 -14.49 14.59 22.35
N ILE A 340 -13.72 13.92 21.48
CA ILE A 340 -12.92 12.77 21.90
C ILE A 340 -11.90 13.23 22.95
N CYS A 341 -11.22 14.36 22.75
CA CYS A 341 -10.28 14.90 23.70
C CYS A 341 -10.94 15.21 25.04
N ASP A 342 -12.13 15.81 25.06
CA ASP A 342 -12.88 16.06 26.30
C ASP A 342 -13.10 14.78 27.12
N VAL A 343 -13.46 13.67 26.47
CA VAL A 343 -13.66 12.37 27.12
C VAL A 343 -12.34 11.77 27.60
N LEU A 344 -11.29 11.88 26.80
CA LEU A 344 -9.99 11.26 27.09
C LEU A 344 -9.09 12.11 28.00
N LYS A 345 -9.46 13.36 28.29
CA LYS A 345 -8.66 14.30 29.08
C LYS A 345 -8.28 13.77 30.45
N VAL A 346 -9.15 12.95 31.06
CA VAL A 346 -8.86 12.30 32.35
C VAL A 346 -7.56 11.49 32.34
N ILE A 347 -7.15 10.93 31.20
CA ILE A 347 -5.90 10.16 31.07
C ILE A 347 -4.70 11.06 31.38
N VAL A 348 -4.66 12.24 30.73
CA VAL A 348 -3.60 13.23 30.92
C VAL A 348 -3.65 13.80 32.33
N GLU A 349 -4.83 14.19 32.80
CA GLU A 349 -5.00 14.76 34.14
C GLU A 349 -4.59 13.79 35.25
N ALA A 350 -4.97 12.50 35.15
CA ALA A 350 -4.58 11.49 36.11
C ALA A 350 -3.06 11.27 36.12
N ARG A 351 -2.44 11.25 34.93
CA ARG A 351 -0.99 11.13 34.80
C ARG A 351 -0.27 12.31 35.43
N VAL A 352 -0.70 13.54 35.13
CA VAL A 352 -0.10 14.76 35.69
C VAL A 352 -0.31 14.82 37.21
N ALA A 353 -1.51 14.49 37.71
CA ALA A 353 -1.79 14.49 39.15
C ALA A 353 -0.89 13.47 39.88
N VAL A 354 -0.80 12.22 39.41
CA VAL A 354 0.12 11.22 40.00
C VAL A 354 1.58 11.66 39.85
N ALA A 355 1.92 12.33 38.74
CA ALA A 355 3.24 12.88 38.50
C ALA A 355 3.60 14.06 39.42
N ASN A 356 2.65 14.71 40.09
CA ASN A 356 2.93 15.87 40.93
C ASN A 356 3.03 15.53 42.43
N ILE A 357 2.84 14.26 42.82
CA ILE A 357 3.11 13.78 44.19
C ILE A 357 4.61 13.86 44.46
N LYS A 358 5.02 14.55 45.53
CA LYS A 358 6.44 14.81 45.82
C LYS A 358 7.20 13.53 46.18
N ASP A 359 6.68 12.75 47.13
CA ASP A 359 7.33 11.53 47.58
C ASP A 359 7.03 10.35 46.64
N ARG A 360 7.93 10.16 45.67
CA ARG A 360 7.88 9.06 44.69
C ARG A 360 8.13 7.68 45.28
N SER A 361 8.66 7.60 46.49
CA SER A 361 8.90 6.34 47.19
C SER A 361 7.77 6.00 48.17
N SER A 362 6.82 6.93 48.38
CA SER A 362 5.67 6.69 49.25
C SER A 362 4.82 5.52 48.79
N VAL A 363 4.28 4.79 49.77
CA VAL A 363 3.25 3.76 49.53
C VAL A 363 2.02 4.35 48.82
N LEU A 364 1.74 5.64 49.05
CA LEU A 364 0.65 6.37 48.38
C LEU A 364 0.91 6.56 46.89
N TYR A 365 2.11 7.01 46.50
CA TYR A 365 2.49 7.13 45.09
C TYR A 365 2.50 5.77 44.38
N LEU A 366 3.13 4.76 44.98
CA LEU A 366 3.16 3.41 44.41
C LEU A 366 1.75 2.80 44.29
N GLY A 367 0.90 3.07 45.28
CA GLY A 367 -0.50 2.66 45.32
C GLY A 367 -1.40 3.34 44.28
N LEU A 368 -0.94 4.41 43.62
CA LEU A 368 -1.67 5.08 42.54
C LEU A 368 -1.03 4.89 41.16
N SER A 369 0.30 4.92 41.07
CA SER A 369 1.04 4.76 39.81
C SER A 369 0.86 3.37 39.18
N GLY A 370 0.88 2.31 39.99
CA GLY A 370 0.62 0.95 39.52
C GLY A 370 -0.78 0.79 38.92
N PRO A 371 -1.86 1.12 39.65
CA PRO A 371 -3.22 1.10 39.11
C PRO A 371 -3.39 1.99 37.88
N LEU A 372 -2.84 3.22 37.90
CA LEU A 372 -2.91 4.11 36.74
C LEU A 372 -2.31 3.45 35.49
N TYR A 373 -1.11 2.89 35.61
CA TYR A 373 -0.44 2.19 34.51
C TYR A 373 -1.28 1.01 33.99
N HIS A 374 -1.88 0.22 34.90
CA HIS A 374 -2.77 -0.87 34.53
C HIS A 374 -4.00 -0.36 33.75
N TYR A 375 -4.65 0.68 34.25
CA TYR A 375 -5.81 1.29 33.61
C TYR A 375 -5.48 1.88 32.23
N MET A 376 -4.34 2.57 32.09
CA MET A 376 -3.89 3.15 30.83
C MET A 376 -3.64 2.06 29.79
N ASN A 377 -2.96 0.98 30.15
CA ASN A 377 -2.72 -0.13 29.21
C ASN A 377 -4.01 -0.84 28.79
N GLY A 378 -4.93 -1.08 29.73
CA GLY A 378 -6.20 -1.70 29.38
C GLY A 378 -7.05 -0.78 28.49
N PHE A 379 -7.00 0.54 28.70
CA PHE A 379 -7.69 1.49 27.83
C PHE A 379 -7.04 1.60 26.45
N ALA A 380 -5.70 1.60 26.39
CA ALA A 380 -4.95 1.57 25.14
C ALA A 380 -5.30 0.32 24.31
N ALA A 381 -5.43 -0.85 24.94
CA ALA A 381 -5.87 -2.07 24.27
C ALA A 381 -7.32 -1.97 23.76
N TYR A 382 -8.21 -1.33 24.54
CA TYR A 382 -9.57 -1.05 24.10
C TYR A 382 -9.60 -0.13 22.88
N LEU A 383 -8.93 1.02 22.92
CA LEU A 383 -8.84 1.96 21.79
C LEU A 383 -8.27 1.28 20.54
N LYS A 384 -7.22 0.47 20.69
CA LYS A 384 -6.66 -0.32 19.58
C LYS A 384 -7.71 -1.26 18.99
N GLY A 385 -8.50 -1.93 19.84
CA GLY A 385 -9.64 -2.72 19.41
C GLY A 385 -10.68 -1.89 18.67
N VAL A 386 -10.98 -0.68 19.12
CA VAL A 386 -11.94 0.23 18.44
C VAL A 386 -11.44 0.61 17.05
N PHE A 387 -10.17 0.99 16.90
CA PHE A 387 -9.60 1.33 15.59
C PHE A 387 -9.57 0.15 14.63
N ASN A 388 -9.27 -1.06 15.11
CA ASN A 388 -9.15 -2.23 14.25
C ASN A 388 -10.48 -2.92 13.91
N LEU A 389 -11.48 -2.83 14.79
CA LEU A 389 -12.71 -3.62 14.69
C LEU A 389 -13.93 -2.83 14.23
N SER A 390 -13.85 -1.52 14.23
CA SER A 390 -14.98 -0.69 13.81
C SER A 390 -15.04 -0.63 12.29
N SER A 391 -16.24 -0.71 11.76
CA SER A 391 -16.51 -0.71 10.32
C SER A 391 -16.52 0.70 9.71
N SER A 392 -16.56 1.74 10.55
CA SER A 392 -16.59 3.15 10.13
C SER A 392 -16.08 4.08 11.23
N VAL A 393 -15.69 5.30 10.83
CA VAL A 393 -15.29 6.36 11.77
C VAL A 393 -16.43 6.82 12.67
N ASP A 394 -17.68 6.77 12.21
CA ASP A 394 -18.84 7.07 13.04
C ASP A 394 -19.02 6.05 14.17
N GLU A 395 -18.78 4.77 13.88
CA GLU A 395 -18.79 3.70 14.88
C GLU A 395 -17.62 3.87 15.86
N MET A 396 -16.42 4.19 15.36
CA MET A 396 -15.26 4.47 16.23
C MET A 396 -15.55 5.63 17.17
N TYR A 397 -16.03 6.74 16.63
CA TYR A 397 -16.37 7.95 17.37
C TYR A 397 -17.38 7.63 18.49
N THR A 398 -18.46 6.92 18.15
CA THR A 398 -19.50 6.54 19.13
C THR A 398 -18.92 5.67 20.24
N LYS A 399 -18.16 4.62 19.91
CA LYS A 399 -17.53 3.74 20.89
C LYS A 399 -16.57 4.51 21.82
N ILE A 400 -15.77 5.42 21.29
CA ILE A 400 -14.85 6.22 22.11
C ILE A 400 -15.63 7.08 23.10
N LEU A 401 -16.72 7.73 22.68
CA LEU A 401 -17.54 8.53 23.57
C LEU A 401 -18.23 7.67 24.65
N ASP A 402 -18.75 6.51 24.27
CA ASP A 402 -19.43 5.58 25.18
C ASP A 402 -18.46 4.89 26.17
N SER A 403 -17.15 5.07 26.00
CA SER A 403 -16.14 4.47 26.86
C SER A 403 -16.14 5.00 28.29
N PHE A 404 -16.85 6.10 28.55
CA PHE A 404 -17.03 6.67 29.90
C PHE A 404 -18.20 6.03 30.68
N ASP A 405 -19.23 5.54 29.98
CA ASP A 405 -20.51 5.14 30.58
C ASP A 405 -20.57 3.67 31.00
N GLY A 406 -19.55 2.87 30.67
CA GLY A 406 -19.46 1.47 31.04
C GLY A 406 -18.59 1.23 32.27
N ASP A 407 -19.13 0.56 33.30
CA ASP A 407 -18.36 -0.02 34.44
C ASP A 407 -17.20 -0.94 33.99
N LYS A 408 -17.18 -1.32 32.70
CA LYS A 408 -16.16 -2.16 32.08
C LYS A 408 -14.91 -1.41 31.64
N PHE A 409 -14.92 -0.08 31.57
CA PHE A 409 -13.83 0.69 30.98
C PHE A 409 -13.06 1.52 32.00
N ASN A 410 -11.75 1.59 31.78
CA ASN A 410 -10.79 2.06 32.77
C ASN A 410 -10.84 3.58 33.05
N LEU A 411 -11.56 4.39 32.25
CA LEU A 411 -11.59 5.85 32.41
C LEU A 411 -12.20 6.28 33.74
N TYR A 412 -13.30 5.65 34.17
CA TYR A 412 -13.90 5.91 35.48
C TYR A 412 -12.90 5.67 36.62
N ASN A 413 -12.14 4.58 36.56
CA ASN A 413 -11.11 4.30 37.56
C ASN A 413 -9.95 5.30 37.51
N MET A 414 -9.62 5.86 36.34
CA MET A 414 -8.64 6.94 36.23
C MET A 414 -9.12 8.23 36.90
N VAL A 415 -10.43 8.55 36.85
CA VAL A 415 -10.99 9.67 37.62
C VAL A 415 -10.69 9.47 39.11
N HIS A 416 -10.97 8.27 39.66
CA HIS A 416 -10.70 7.98 41.08
C HIS A 416 -9.22 8.09 41.43
N VAL A 417 -8.33 7.62 40.55
CA VAL A 417 -6.88 7.77 40.74
C VAL A 417 -6.49 9.25 40.75
N LYS A 418 -7.01 10.05 39.81
CA LYS A 418 -6.78 11.50 39.74
C LYS A 418 -7.21 12.20 41.03
N GLU A 419 -8.45 12.01 41.46
CA GLU A 419 -8.98 12.67 42.66
C GLU A 419 -8.19 12.32 43.92
N ARG A 420 -7.77 11.05 44.06
CA ARG A 420 -6.91 10.63 45.18
C ARG A 420 -5.53 11.25 45.12
N ALA A 421 -4.93 11.37 43.94
CA ALA A 421 -3.63 12.03 43.77
C ALA A 421 -3.71 13.51 44.14
N LEU A 422 -4.77 14.20 43.71
CA LEU A 422 -5.01 15.61 44.07
C LEU A 422 -5.17 15.81 45.57
N ALA A 423 -5.91 14.93 46.26
CA ALA A 423 -6.06 14.97 47.72
C ALA A 423 -4.72 14.78 48.46
N ILE A 424 -3.84 13.93 47.95
CA ILE A 424 -2.48 13.75 48.51
C ILE A 424 -1.65 15.02 48.32
N ILE A 425 -1.65 15.59 47.11
CA ILE A 425 -0.92 16.82 46.82
C ILE A 425 -1.37 17.96 47.73
N GLU A 426 -2.67 18.10 47.96
CA GLU A 426 -3.20 19.14 48.84
C GLU A 426 -2.76 18.92 50.30
N SER A 427 -2.82 17.68 50.78
CA SER A 427 -2.30 17.33 52.11
C SER A 427 -0.79 17.61 52.27
N GLU A 428 0.02 17.33 51.23
CA GLU A 428 1.46 17.65 51.21
C GLU A 428 1.74 19.16 51.29
N LYS A 429 0.84 20.01 50.75
CA LYS A 429 0.94 21.47 50.86
C LYS A 429 0.57 21.94 52.27
N GLU A 430 -0.52 21.43 52.83
CA GLU A 430 -1.03 21.84 54.15
C GLU A 430 -0.08 21.46 55.30
N HIS A 431 0.54 20.28 55.22
CA HIS A 431 1.35 19.73 56.32
C HIS A 431 2.84 20.06 56.22
N GLY A 432 3.25 20.87 55.24
CA GLY A 432 4.61 21.41 55.18
C GLY A 432 5.71 20.34 55.26
N VAL A 433 5.55 19.23 54.54
CA VAL A 433 6.64 18.26 54.39
C VAL A 433 7.71 18.93 53.53
N ILE A 434 8.69 19.54 54.22
CA ILE A 434 9.94 20.12 53.69
C ILE A 434 10.84 19.00 53.17
#